data_AF-A0A9X8JLX1-F1
#
_entry.id   AF-A0A9X8JLX1-F1
#
_cell.length_a   1.000
_cell.length_b   1.000
_cell.length_c   1.000
_cell.angle_alpha   90.00
_cell.angle_beta   90.00
_cell.angle_gamma   90.00
#
_symmetry.space_group_name_H-M   'P 1'
#
loop_
_entity.id
_entity.type
_entity.pdbx_description
1 polymer ?
#
loop_
_entity_poly.entity_id
_entity_poly.type
_entity_poly.pdbx_seq_one_letter_code
_entity_poly.pdbx_strand_id
1 'polypeptide(L)'
;MLKANEQNDKLKRAVIISAVLHVILIALLLWSSSTQTMDASGGGGGSSIDAVMVDPSAVVEQYNRQQQQQTDAKRSEQQRQKQAERQAEELQQKQAAEQQRLKELEKERLQAQEEAKKQAQEQAEQRKQSEAAAQQAKEQQKQAEAAAAKAKAEAEQQAKAAADAKKKAEDEAKKQAAAAAAKKQAEEEAKEKAAEAAKQKAAETAKAEAAKAAAEAAKEAEQAKQKAAAEAAKQKADADAAKKAEAAAAAKKAADDKKKAAAEAAKQENAVDDLLGGLASSKNAPKSGGGAPAGTGNNKKSGASGAALDSYGGQVRSAIQSKFYDWQLYKGRTCTLRIKLAPDGLLIDVTAEGGDPALCQAAIAAAKQAKIPKPPSTDVYEAFKNAPIDFKPQ
;
A
#
# COMPACT_ATOMS: atom_id res chain seq x y z
N MET A 1 -33.93 -15.61 -4.26
CA MET A 1 -34.19 -17.00 -4.68
C MET A 1 -35.19 -17.14 -5.84
N LEU A 2 -36.01 -16.15 -6.18
CA LEU A 2 -37.03 -16.25 -7.25
C LEU A 2 -36.46 -16.39 -8.68
N LYS A 3 -35.30 -15.77 -8.97
CA LYS A 3 -34.70 -15.72 -10.32
C LYS A 3 -34.14 -17.06 -10.81
N ALA A 4 -33.81 -17.99 -9.89
CA ALA A 4 -33.29 -19.32 -10.23
C ALA A 4 -34.38 -20.33 -10.62
N ASN A 5 -35.62 -20.12 -10.13
CA ASN A 5 -36.77 -20.98 -10.50
C ASN A 5 -37.23 -20.70 -11.94
N GLU A 6 -37.27 -19.43 -12.35
CA GLU A 6 -37.76 -19.04 -13.67
C GLU A 6 -36.85 -19.53 -14.82
N GLN A 7 -35.53 -19.60 -14.60
CA GLN A 7 -34.61 -20.13 -15.60
C GLN A 7 -34.68 -21.65 -15.72
N ASN A 8 -34.93 -22.36 -14.61
CA ASN A 8 -35.13 -23.80 -14.62
C ASN A 8 -36.40 -24.20 -15.38
N ASP A 9 -37.48 -23.43 -15.25
CA ASP A 9 -38.73 -23.71 -15.98
C ASP A 9 -38.62 -23.45 -17.48
N LYS A 10 -37.85 -22.42 -17.89
CA LYS A 10 -37.56 -22.16 -19.31
C LYS A 10 -36.71 -23.26 -19.93
N LEU A 11 -35.69 -23.75 -19.22
CA LEU A 11 -34.85 -24.86 -19.67
C LEU A 11 -35.65 -26.17 -19.77
N LYS A 12 -36.49 -26.50 -18.78
CA LYS A 12 -37.33 -27.70 -18.82
C LYS A 12 -38.33 -27.66 -19.98
N ARG A 13 -38.98 -26.52 -20.24
CA ARG A 13 -39.87 -26.36 -21.40
C ARG A 13 -39.12 -26.49 -22.73
N ALA A 14 -37.93 -25.92 -22.84
CA ALA A 14 -37.10 -26.05 -24.04
C ALA A 14 -36.66 -27.50 -24.31
N VAL A 15 -36.27 -28.23 -23.27
CA VAL A 15 -35.88 -29.66 -23.37
C VAL A 15 -37.08 -30.52 -23.76
N ILE A 16 -38.27 -30.27 -23.18
CA ILE A 16 -39.49 -31.01 -23.53
C ILE A 16 -39.88 -30.79 -25.00
N ILE A 17 -39.85 -29.54 -25.47
CA ILE A 17 -40.18 -29.22 -26.88
C ILE A 17 -39.19 -29.91 -27.84
N SER A 18 -37.89 -29.91 -27.50
CA SER A 18 -36.88 -30.59 -28.30
C SER A 18 -37.12 -32.11 -28.35
N ALA A 19 -37.41 -32.74 -27.22
CA ALA A 19 -37.67 -34.17 -27.16
C ALA A 19 -38.89 -34.58 -27.99
N VAL A 20 -40.00 -33.80 -27.92
CA VAL A 20 -41.21 -34.06 -28.71
C VAL A 20 -40.93 -33.97 -30.21
N LEU A 21 -40.15 -32.97 -30.64
CA LEU A 21 -39.81 -32.78 -32.04
C LEU A 21 -38.98 -33.93 -32.62
N HIS A 22 -38.06 -34.50 -31.84
CA HIS A 22 -37.27 -35.66 -32.27
C HIS A 22 -38.12 -36.93 -32.37
N VAL A 23 -39.06 -37.14 -31.45
CA VAL A 23 -39.98 -38.30 -31.50
C VAL A 23 -40.86 -38.24 -32.75
N ILE A 24 -41.35 -37.06 -33.13
CA ILE A 24 -42.13 -36.86 -34.36
C ILE A 24 -41.28 -37.16 -35.61
N LEU A 25 -40.03 -36.69 -35.64
CA LEU A 25 -39.11 -36.97 -36.74
C LEU A 25 -38.84 -38.47 -36.91
N ILE A 26 -38.60 -39.19 -35.80
CA ILE A 26 -38.36 -40.63 -35.82
C ILE A 26 -39.61 -41.38 -36.29
N ALA A 27 -40.81 -40.97 -35.86
CA ALA A 27 -42.07 -41.57 -36.31
C ALA A 27 -42.29 -41.39 -37.81
N LEU A 28 -41.99 -40.21 -38.37
CA LEU A 28 -42.08 -39.95 -39.80
C LEU A 28 -41.06 -40.78 -40.61
N LEU A 29 -39.85 -40.97 -40.07
CA LEU A 29 -38.78 -41.71 -40.74
C LEU A 29 -39.10 -43.22 -40.78
N LEU A 30 -39.67 -43.77 -39.70
CA LEU A 30 -40.12 -45.16 -39.66
C LEU A 30 -41.34 -45.40 -40.57
N TRP A 31 -42.28 -44.45 -40.66
CA TRP A 31 -43.40 -44.54 -41.60
C TRP A 31 -42.89 -44.52 -43.05
N SER A 32 -41.96 -43.62 -43.37
CA SER A 32 -41.34 -43.56 -44.70
C SER A 32 -40.60 -44.86 -45.03
N SER A 33 -39.86 -45.42 -44.07
CA SER A 33 -39.10 -46.66 -44.27
C SER A 33 -39.98 -47.88 -44.53
N SER A 34 -41.22 -47.90 -44.05
CA SER A 34 -42.13 -49.04 -44.28
C SER A 34 -42.77 -49.04 -45.67
N THR A 35 -42.58 -47.98 -46.47
CA THR A 35 -43.16 -47.87 -47.84
C THR A 35 -42.15 -48.13 -48.96
N GLN A 36 -40.87 -48.39 -48.64
CA GLN A 36 -39.85 -48.78 -49.62
C GLN A 36 -39.71 -50.31 -49.66
N THR A 37 -40.62 -50.97 -50.38
CA THR A 37 -40.46 -52.36 -50.82
C THR A 37 -39.50 -52.39 -52.01
N MET A 38 -38.33 -53.00 -51.83
CA MET A 38 -37.38 -53.28 -52.92
C MET A 38 -37.86 -54.52 -53.69
N ASP A 39 -38.29 -54.36 -54.94
CA ASP A 39 -38.56 -55.47 -55.87
C ASP A 39 -37.23 -56.12 -56.31
N ALA A 40 -36.94 -57.30 -55.79
CA ALA A 40 -35.85 -58.16 -56.26
C ALA A 40 -36.33 -58.97 -57.47
N SER A 41 -35.95 -58.52 -58.66
CA SER A 41 -36.18 -59.19 -59.95
C SER A 41 -35.39 -60.50 -60.04
N GLY A 42 -36.05 -61.62 -59.71
CA GLY A 42 -35.62 -62.97 -60.04
C GLY A 42 -36.02 -63.34 -61.47
N GLY A 43 -35.05 -63.77 -62.28
CA GLY A 43 -35.25 -64.25 -63.65
C GLY A 43 -34.59 -65.60 -63.85
N GLY A 44 -35.39 -66.66 -63.71
CA GLY A 44 -35.02 -68.03 -64.09
C GLY A 44 -35.20 -68.25 -65.60
N GLY A 45 -34.31 -69.05 -66.18
CA GLY A 45 -34.40 -69.51 -67.57
C GLY A 45 -33.92 -70.96 -67.65
N GLY A 46 -34.87 -71.89 -67.58
CA GLY A 46 -34.63 -73.32 -67.78
C GLY A 46 -34.26 -73.62 -69.22
N SER A 47 -33.21 -74.41 -69.42
CA SER A 47 -32.90 -75.06 -70.69
C SER A 47 -32.86 -76.57 -70.46
N SER A 48 -33.64 -77.25 -71.30
CA SER A 48 -33.83 -78.69 -71.53
C SER A 48 -32.73 -79.63 -71.03
N ILE A 49 -33.17 -80.63 -70.27
CA ILE A 49 -32.39 -81.77 -69.80
C ILE A 49 -32.03 -82.67 -70.99
N ASP A 50 -30.72 -82.76 -71.24
CA ASP A 50 -30.09 -83.72 -72.13
C ASP A 50 -29.68 -84.95 -71.31
N ALA A 51 -30.04 -86.15 -71.77
CA ALA A 51 -29.85 -87.39 -71.01
C ALA A 51 -28.44 -87.95 -71.27
N VAL A 52 -27.51 -87.66 -70.35
CA VAL A 52 -26.12 -88.12 -70.41
C VAL A 52 -25.98 -89.47 -69.70
N MET A 53 -25.29 -90.42 -70.34
CA MET A 53 -24.85 -91.67 -69.72
C MET A 53 -23.77 -91.33 -68.67
N VAL A 54 -24.11 -91.49 -67.40
CA VAL A 54 -23.22 -91.13 -66.28
C VAL A 54 -22.12 -92.18 -66.16
N ASP A 55 -20.89 -91.82 -66.54
CA ASP A 55 -19.70 -92.61 -66.27
C ASP A 55 -19.47 -92.70 -64.74
N PRO A 56 -19.49 -93.90 -64.13
CA PRO A 56 -19.34 -94.06 -62.68
C PRO A 56 -18.04 -93.46 -62.12
N SER A 57 -16.98 -93.36 -62.94
CA SER A 57 -15.69 -92.80 -62.53
C SER A 57 -15.70 -91.27 -62.42
N ALA A 58 -16.50 -90.59 -63.26
CA ALA A 58 -16.66 -89.12 -63.22
C ALA A 58 -17.46 -88.64 -62.01
N VAL A 59 -18.39 -89.46 -61.51
CA VAL A 59 -19.19 -89.15 -60.31
C VAL A 59 -18.32 -89.14 -59.04
N VAL A 60 -17.36 -90.06 -58.94
CA VAL A 60 -16.43 -90.11 -57.79
C VAL A 60 -15.50 -88.90 -57.77
N GLU A 61 -15.00 -88.47 -58.94
CA GLU A 61 -14.16 -87.27 -59.03
C GLU A 61 -14.96 -85.99 -58.71
N GLN A 62 -16.21 -85.89 -59.18
CA GLN A 62 -17.14 -84.82 -58.82
C GLN A 62 -17.42 -84.78 -57.32
N TYR A 63 -17.67 -85.94 -56.67
CA TYR A 63 -17.90 -86.03 -55.24
C TYR A 63 -16.67 -85.63 -54.41
N ASN A 64 -15.47 -86.08 -54.81
CA ASN A 64 -14.22 -85.68 -54.14
C ASN A 64 -13.94 -84.18 -54.30
N ARG A 65 -14.19 -83.61 -55.48
CA ARG A 65 -14.06 -82.17 -55.74
C ARG A 65 -15.07 -81.37 -54.92
N GLN A 66 -16.31 -81.85 -54.81
CA GLN A 66 -17.34 -81.23 -53.97
C GLN A 66 -16.96 -81.29 -52.48
N GLN A 67 -16.41 -82.42 -52.01
CA GLN A 67 -15.98 -82.57 -50.63
C GLN A 67 -14.81 -81.63 -50.30
N GLN A 68 -13.81 -81.51 -51.20
CA GLN A 68 -12.72 -80.54 -51.07
C GLN A 68 -13.22 -79.10 -51.04
N GLN A 69 -14.14 -78.74 -51.95
CA GLN A 69 -14.74 -77.41 -51.97
C GLN A 69 -15.48 -77.08 -50.67
N GLN A 70 -16.21 -78.03 -50.07
CA GLN A 70 -16.86 -77.83 -48.77
C GLN A 70 -15.86 -77.65 -47.62
N THR A 71 -14.77 -78.43 -47.60
CA THR A 71 -13.73 -78.29 -46.56
C THR A 71 -12.98 -76.96 -46.69
N ASP A 72 -12.68 -76.52 -47.91
CA ASP A 72 -12.01 -75.25 -48.17
C ASP A 72 -12.91 -74.06 -47.84
N ALA A 73 -14.20 -74.14 -48.19
CA ALA A 73 -15.21 -73.15 -47.81
C ALA A 73 -15.32 -73.02 -46.28
N LYS A 74 -15.42 -74.14 -45.56
CA LYS A 74 -15.50 -74.16 -44.09
C LYS A 74 -14.22 -73.61 -43.44
N ARG A 75 -13.04 -73.91 -43.99
CA ARG A 75 -11.75 -73.37 -43.53
C ARG A 75 -11.66 -71.86 -43.76
N SER A 76 -12.13 -71.37 -44.91
CA SER A 76 -12.20 -69.94 -45.23
C SER A 76 -13.15 -69.20 -44.30
N GLU A 77 -14.34 -69.76 -44.02
CA GLU A 77 -15.28 -69.21 -43.05
C GLU A 77 -14.69 -69.16 -41.63
N GLN A 78 -14.05 -70.24 -41.18
CA GLN A 78 -13.41 -70.26 -39.87
C GLN A 78 -12.25 -69.26 -39.77
N GLN A 79 -11.49 -69.03 -40.86
CA GLN A 79 -10.47 -68.00 -40.90
C GLN A 79 -11.07 -66.59 -40.82
N ARG A 80 -12.16 -66.32 -41.55
CA ARG A 80 -12.90 -65.05 -41.47
C ARG A 80 -13.47 -64.82 -40.07
N GLN A 81 -14.05 -65.85 -39.44
CA GLN A 81 -14.54 -65.78 -38.06
C GLN A 81 -13.42 -65.48 -37.08
N LYS A 82 -12.28 -66.19 -37.16
CA LYS A 82 -11.11 -65.91 -36.30
C LYS A 82 -10.55 -64.50 -36.50
N GLN A 83 -10.58 -63.96 -37.71
CA GLN A 83 -10.17 -62.59 -37.97
C GLN A 83 -11.14 -61.59 -37.35
N ALA A 84 -12.45 -61.82 -37.50
CA ALA A 84 -13.49 -60.99 -36.88
C ALA A 84 -13.42 -61.03 -35.35
N GLU A 85 -13.20 -62.20 -34.75
CA GLU A 85 -13.01 -62.37 -33.30
C GLU A 85 -11.78 -61.60 -32.80
N ARG A 86 -10.63 -61.72 -33.48
CA ARG A 86 -9.42 -60.94 -33.10
C ARG A 86 -9.66 -59.43 -33.19
N GLN A 87 -10.35 -58.97 -34.22
CA GLN A 87 -10.70 -57.55 -34.35
C GLN A 87 -11.63 -57.10 -33.22
N ALA A 88 -12.62 -57.92 -32.85
CA ALA A 88 -13.51 -57.64 -31.73
C ALA A 88 -12.77 -57.60 -30.39
N GLU A 89 -11.88 -58.56 -30.13
CA GLU A 89 -11.04 -58.61 -28.92
C GLU A 89 -10.08 -57.41 -28.86
N GLU A 90 -9.45 -57.02 -29.98
CA GLU A 90 -8.58 -55.84 -30.03
C GLU A 90 -9.35 -54.56 -29.73
N LEU A 91 -10.57 -54.41 -30.26
CA LEU A 91 -11.43 -53.26 -29.95
C LEU A 91 -11.85 -53.25 -28.48
N GLN A 92 -12.20 -54.40 -27.90
CA GLN A 92 -12.53 -54.50 -26.48
C GLN A 92 -11.31 -54.16 -25.60
N GLN A 93 -10.12 -54.65 -25.95
CA GLN A 93 -8.89 -54.30 -25.23
C GLN A 93 -8.57 -52.82 -25.33
N LYS A 94 -8.75 -52.20 -26.51
CA LYS A 94 -8.59 -50.74 -26.68
C LYS A 94 -9.56 -49.94 -25.83
N GLN A 95 -10.84 -50.33 -25.79
CA GLN A 95 -11.84 -49.68 -24.95
C GLN A 95 -11.51 -49.83 -23.46
N ALA A 96 -11.09 -51.01 -23.03
CA ALA A 96 -10.69 -51.24 -21.63
C ALA A 96 -9.44 -50.42 -21.25
N ALA A 97 -8.44 -50.36 -22.12
CA ALA A 97 -7.24 -49.54 -21.92
C ALA A 97 -7.57 -48.04 -21.89
N GLU A 98 -8.47 -47.57 -22.76
CA GLU A 98 -8.93 -46.18 -22.75
C GLU A 98 -9.68 -45.83 -21.46
N GLN A 99 -10.55 -46.72 -20.97
CA GLN A 99 -11.21 -46.54 -19.68
C GLN A 99 -10.22 -46.50 -18.51
N GLN A 100 -9.18 -47.33 -18.53
CA GLN A 100 -8.12 -47.29 -17.51
C GLN A 100 -7.36 -45.97 -17.55
N ARG A 101 -6.98 -45.51 -18.75
CA ARG A 101 -6.32 -44.22 -18.93
C ARG A 101 -7.19 -43.05 -18.45
N LEU A 102 -8.51 -43.10 -18.71
CA LEU A 102 -9.44 -42.10 -18.21
C LEU A 102 -9.53 -42.09 -16.68
N LYS A 103 -9.54 -43.27 -16.03
CA LYS A 103 -9.51 -43.38 -14.57
C LYS A 103 -8.21 -42.84 -13.96
N GLU A 104 -7.07 -43.09 -14.59
CA GLU A 104 -5.78 -42.53 -14.18
C GLU A 104 -5.77 -41.01 -14.31
N LEU A 105 -6.28 -40.48 -15.42
CA LEU A 105 -6.38 -39.04 -15.64
C LEU A 105 -7.33 -38.39 -14.62
N GLU A 106 -8.46 -39.02 -14.30
CA GLU A 106 -9.38 -38.53 -13.26
C GLU A 106 -8.70 -38.52 -11.89
N LYS A 107 -7.95 -39.57 -11.54
CA LYS A 107 -7.17 -39.63 -10.29
C LYS A 107 -6.12 -38.54 -10.24
N GLU A 108 -5.37 -38.33 -11.32
CA GLU A 108 -4.38 -37.25 -11.42
C GLU A 108 -5.03 -35.87 -11.26
N ARG A 109 -6.19 -35.64 -11.89
CA ARG A 109 -6.93 -34.37 -11.70
C ARG A 109 -7.41 -34.20 -10.27
N LEU A 110 -7.86 -35.26 -9.61
CA LEU A 110 -8.31 -35.21 -8.23
C LEU A 110 -7.14 -34.87 -7.30
N GLN A 111 -5.99 -35.52 -7.49
CA GLN A 111 -4.76 -35.25 -6.75
C GLN A 111 -4.27 -33.82 -6.97
N ALA A 112 -4.22 -33.36 -8.23
CA ALA A 112 -3.84 -31.97 -8.54
C ALA A 112 -4.83 -30.96 -7.92
N GLN A 113 -6.13 -31.28 -7.87
CA GLN A 113 -7.11 -30.43 -7.20
C GLN A 113 -6.90 -30.41 -5.67
N GLU A 114 -6.58 -31.54 -5.06
CA GLU A 114 -6.29 -31.64 -3.63
C GLU A 114 -5.01 -30.88 -3.26
N GLU A 115 -3.94 -31.04 -4.04
CA GLU A 115 -2.69 -30.29 -3.88
C GLU A 115 -2.92 -28.79 -4.06
N ALA A 116 -3.68 -28.38 -5.08
CA ALA A 116 -4.03 -26.97 -5.27
C ALA A 116 -4.86 -26.41 -4.09
N LYS A 117 -5.79 -27.20 -3.54
CA LYS A 117 -6.54 -26.81 -2.33
C LYS A 117 -5.62 -26.70 -1.12
N LYS A 118 -4.70 -27.63 -0.94
CA LYS A 118 -3.73 -27.62 0.18
C LYS A 118 -2.81 -26.41 0.07
N GLN A 119 -2.25 -26.13 -1.11
CA GLN A 119 -1.44 -24.94 -1.36
C GLN A 119 -2.24 -23.65 -1.13
N ALA A 120 -3.51 -23.59 -1.55
CA ALA A 120 -4.37 -22.44 -1.30
C ALA A 120 -4.67 -22.26 0.20
N GLN A 121 -4.86 -23.35 0.95
CA GLN A 121 -5.01 -23.31 2.40
C GLN A 121 -3.74 -22.83 3.10
N GLU A 122 -2.57 -23.36 2.74
CA GLU A 122 -1.28 -22.94 3.30
C GLU A 122 -1.00 -21.46 3.02
N GLN A 123 -1.28 -20.97 1.80
CA GLN A 123 -1.17 -19.55 1.47
C GLN A 123 -2.17 -18.69 2.25
N ALA A 124 -3.40 -19.17 2.46
CA ALA A 124 -4.39 -18.47 3.26
C ALA A 124 -3.99 -18.41 4.75
N GLU A 125 -3.40 -19.48 5.29
CA GLU A 125 -2.86 -19.49 6.66
C GLU A 125 -1.67 -18.55 6.80
N GLN A 126 -0.72 -18.56 5.86
CA GLN A 126 0.40 -17.60 5.87
C GLN A 126 -0.09 -16.16 5.79
N ARG A 127 -1.11 -15.86 4.98
CA ARG A 127 -1.73 -14.53 4.94
C ARG A 127 -2.41 -14.15 6.26
N LYS A 128 -3.13 -15.08 6.89
CA LYS A 128 -3.73 -14.84 8.20
C LYS A 128 -2.67 -14.59 9.27
N GLN A 129 -1.56 -15.33 9.25
CA GLN A 129 -0.45 -15.12 10.17
C GLN A 129 0.22 -13.76 9.94
N SER A 130 0.44 -13.35 8.69
CA SER A 130 1.04 -12.03 8.40
C SER A 130 0.10 -10.87 8.73
N GLU A 131 -1.21 -11.02 8.49
CA GLU A 131 -2.21 -10.03 8.91
C GLU A 131 -2.30 -9.94 10.43
N ALA A 132 -2.30 -11.07 11.15
CA ALA A 132 -2.32 -11.09 12.61
C ALA A 132 -1.06 -10.42 13.19
N ALA A 133 0.13 -10.72 12.64
CA ALA A 133 1.37 -10.08 13.04
C ALA A 133 1.35 -8.56 12.76
N ALA A 134 0.83 -8.15 11.59
CA ALA A 134 0.70 -6.73 11.24
C ALA A 134 -0.31 -6.00 12.15
N GLN A 135 -1.40 -6.65 12.56
CA GLN A 135 -2.35 -6.10 13.51
C GLN A 135 -1.72 -5.94 14.90
N GLN A 136 -1.01 -6.95 15.39
CA GLN A 136 -0.28 -6.87 16.65
C GLN A 136 0.77 -5.74 16.64
N ALA A 137 1.52 -5.58 15.54
CA ALA A 137 2.46 -4.48 15.40
C ALA A 137 1.78 -3.10 15.41
N LYS A 138 0.63 -2.95 14.72
CA LYS A 138 -0.17 -1.72 14.75
C LYS A 138 -0.72 -1.42 16.14
N GLU A 139 -1.14 -2.44 16.88
CA GLU A 139 -1.69 -2.29 18.23
C GLU A 139 -0.58 -1.89 19.22
N GLN A 140 0.60 -2.50 19.14
CA GLN A 140 1.77 -2.08 19.89
C GLN A 140 2.18 -0.63 19.56
N GLN A 141 2.16 -0.25 18.28
CA GLN A 141 2.45 1.13 17.87
C GLN A 141 1.44 2.12 18.46
N LYS A 142 0.13 1.80 18.43
CA LYS A 142 -0.91 2.63 19.06
C LYS A 142 -0.73 2.73 20.57
N GLN A 143 -0.37 1.64 21.25
CA GLN A 143 -0.11 1.66 22.69
C GLN A 143 1.13 2.51 23.01
N ALA A 144 2.20 2.41 22.22
CA ALA A 144 3.39 3.23 22.38
C ALA A 144 3.10 4.72 22.13
N GLU A 145 2.31 5.05 21.10
CA GLU A 145 1.90 6.42 20.80
C GLU A 145 0.99 7.00 21.89
N ALA A 146 0.05 6.20 22.40
CA ALA A 146 -0.79 6.58 23.53
C ALA A 146 0.03 6.81 24.81
N ALA A 147 1.01 5.96 25.10
CA ALA A 147 1.93 6.14 26.23
C ALA A 147 2.79 7.39 26.07
N ALA A 148 3.32 7.66 24.87
CA ALA A 148 4.09 8.87 24.58
C ALA A 148 3.24 10.15 24.69
N ALA A 149 1.99 10.12 24.23
CA ALA A 149 1.05 11.23 24.38
C ALA A 149 0.71 11.50 25.85
N LYS A 150 0.50 10.44 26.65
CA LYS A 150 0.23 10.55 28.09
C LYS A 150 1.43 11.13 28.83
N ALA A 151 2.64 10.68 28.52
CA ALA A 151 3.88 11.22 29.09
C ALA A 151 4.10 12.70 28.73
N LYS A 152 3.81 13.10 27.47
CA LYS A 152 3.84 14.52 27.07
C LYS A 152 2.83 15.37 27.84
N ALA A 153 1.60 14.88 28.01
CA ALA A 153 0.56 15.60 28.76
C ALA A 153 0.93 15.78 30.23
N GLU A 154 1.46 14.73 30.89
CA GLU A 154 1.93 14.80 32.27
C GLU A 154 3.13 15.77 32.42
N ALA A 155 4.08 15.75 31.48
CA ALA A 155 5.20 16.69 31.47
C ALA A 155 4.76 18.14 31.29
N GLU A 156 3.77 18.41 30.41
CA GLU A 156 3.24 19.76 30.22
C GLU A 156 2.47 20.26 31.46
N GLN A 157 1.72 19.39 32.14
CA GLN A 157 1.07 19.73 33.40
C GLN A 157 2.08 20.04 34.51
N GLN A 158 3.15 19.24 34.64
CA GLN A 158 4.22 19.50 35.60
C GLN A 158 4.96 20.82 35.29
N ALA A 159 5.20 21.11 34.01
CA ALA A 159 5.81 22.37 33.59
C ALA A 159 4.93 23.58 33.91
N LYS A 160 3.61 23.50 33.68
CA LYS A 160 2.64 24.54 34.06
C LYS A 160 2.59 24.73 35.58
N ALA A 161 2.51 23.64 36.35
CA ALA A 161 2.52 23.71 37.82
C ALA A 161 3.83 24.33 38.37
N ALA A 162 4.98 23.99 37.80
CA ALA A 162 6.26 24.57 38.17
C ALA A 162 6.35 26.07 37.80
N ALA A 163 5.81 26.47 36.64
CA ALA A 163 5.76 27.88 36.22
C ALA A 163 4.84 28.71 37.13
N ASP A 164 3.65 28.21 37.47
CA ASP A 164 2.73 28.87 38.41
C ASP A 164 3.34 28.99 39.80
N ALA A 165 4.04 27.96 40.30
CA ALA A 165 4.75 28.00 41.57
C ALA A 165 5.87 29.07 41.57
N LYS A 166 6.62 29.18 40.47
CA LYS A 166 7.68 30.19 40.31
C LYS A 166 7.11 31.62 40.29
N LYS A 167 5.99 31.82 39.61
CA LYS A 167 5.30 33.12 39.52
C LYS A 167 4.75 33.55 40.88
N LYS A 168 4.16 32.62 41.64
CA LYS A 168 3.71 32.87 43.01
C LYS A 168 4.86 33.27 43.94
N ALA A 169 6.01 32.60 43.83
CA ALA A 169 7.20 32.93 44.62
C ALA A 169 7.77 34.32 44.27
N GLU A 170 7.79 34.71 42.99
CA GLU A 170 8.24 36.05 42.57
C GLU A 170 7.29 37.17 43.03
N ASP A 171 5.98 36.96 42.97
CA ASP A 171 5.00 37.95 43.45
C ASP A 171 5.06 38.12 44.97
N GLU A 172 5.31 37.05 45.72
CA GLU A 172 5.50 37.10 47.16
C GLU A 172 6.82 37.80 47.53
N ALA A 173 7.90 37.53 46.81
CA ALA A 173 9.18 38.22 46.97
C ALA A 173 9.07 39.72 46.64
N LYS A 174 8.32 40.10 45.59
CA LYS A 174 8.04 41.51 45.27
C LYS A 174 7.21 42.20 46.35
N LYS A 175 6.19 41.52 46.91
CA LYS A 175 5.41 42.07 48.04
C LYS A 175 6.26 42.27 49.30
N GLN A 176 7.13 41.31 49.62
CA GLN A 176 8.03 41.43 50.77
C GLN A 176 9.07 42.53 50.57
N ALA A 177 9.62 42.69 49.36
CA ALA A 177 10.54 43.77 49.01
C ALA A 177 9.87 45.14 49.07
N ALA A 178 8.63 45.28 48.58
CA ALA A 178 7.85 46.51 48.68
C ALA A 178 7.51 46.86 50.13
N ALA A 179 7.15 45.88 50.95
CA ALA A 179 6.90 46.07 52.38
C ALA A 179 8.16 46.50 53.14
N ALA A 180 9.33 45.93 52.81
CA ALA A 180 10.61 46.33 53.38
C ALA A 180 11.03 47.74 52.96
N ALA A 181 10.80 48.13 51.71
CA ALA A 181 11.06 49.47 51.21
C ALA A 181 10.15 50.52 51.88
N ALA A 182 8.86 50.24 52.04
CA ALA A 182 7.93 51.11 52.75
C ALA A 182 8.32 51.27 54.23
N LYS A 183 8.80 50.20 54.87
CA LYS A 183 9.28 50.25 56.26
C LYS A 183 10.55 51.11 56.40
N LYS A 184 11.47 51.03 55.43
CA LYS A 184 12.67 51.90 55.39
C LYS A 184 12.32 53.37 55.16
N GLN A 185 11.41 53.67 54.25
CA GLN A 185 10.96 55.04 54.00
C GLN A 185 10.28 55.64 55.24
N ALA A 186 9.44 54.88 55.94
CA ALA A 186 8.83 55.33 57.20
C ALA A 186 9.87 55.59 58.31
N GLU A 187 10.96 54.81 58.36
CA GLU A 187 12.05 54.99 59.32
C GLU A 187 12.94 56.20 58.99
N GLU A 188 13.15 56.48 57.70
CA GLU A 188 13.91 57.63 57.20
C GLU A 188 13.13 58.93 57.37
N GLU A 189 11.82 58.93 57.11
CA GLU A 189 10.93 60.07 57.34
C GLU A 189 10.77 60.36 58.86
N ALA A 190 10.80 59.33 59.71
CA ALA A 190 10.85 59.50 61.16
C ALA A 190 12.19 60.09 61.64
N LYS A 191 13.31 59.73 60.99
CA LYS A 191 14.63 60.33 61.28
C LYS A 191 14.74 61.77 60.79
N GLU A 192 14.17 62.11 59.64
CA GLU A 192 14.12 63.51 59.17
C GLU A 192 13.24 64.37 60.07
N LYS A 193 12.05 63.89 60.49
CA LYS A 193 11.20 64.60 61.44
C LYS A 193 11.85 64.76 62.82
N ALA A 194 12.65 63.78 63.26
CA ALA A 194 13.46 63.90 64.48
C ALA A 194 14.62 64.90 64.32
N ALA A 195 15.25 64.96 63.15
CA ALA A 195 16.32 65.92 62.84
C ALA A 195 15.81 67.36 62.66
N GLU A 196 14.61 67.54 62.12
CA GLU A 196 13.95 68.85 61.99
C GLU A 196 13.53 69.39 63.37
N ALA A 197 12.96 68.54 64.24
CA ALA A 197 12.66 68.90 65.62
C ALA A 197 13.93 69.26 66.42
N ALA A 198 15.06 68.62 66.14
CA ALA A 198 16.36 68.97 66.74
C ALA A 198 16.92 70.30 66.20
N LYS A 199 16.74 70.61 64.91
CA LYS A 199 17.13 71.90 64.31
C LYS A 199 16.26 73.06 64.80
N GLN A 200 14.97 72.86 65.03
CA GLN A 200 14.09 73.90 65.59
C GLN A 200 14.43 74.21 67.05
N LYS A 201 14.76 73.19 67.87
CA LYS A 201 15.28 73.41 69.24
C LYS A 201 16.64 74.12 69.27
N ALA A 202 17.53 73.83 68.32
CA ALA A 202 18.82 74.53 68.21
C ALA A 202 18.70 75.99 67.71
N ALA A 203 17.68 76.29 66.91
CA ALA A 203 17.40 77.66 66.46
C ALA A 203 16.74 78.53 67.55
N GLU A 204 15.99 77.92 68.47
CA GLU A 204 15.39 78.62 69.62
C GLU A 204 16.42 78.95 70.72
N THR A 205 17.37 78.06 70.98
CA THR A 205 18.49 78.35 71.92
C THR A 205 19.46 79.39 71.36
N ALA A 206 19.72 79.41 70.05
CA ALA A 206 20.56 80.43 69.41
C ALA A 206 19.94 81.84 69.42
N LYS A 207 18.60 81.97 69.38
CA LYS A 207 17.91 83.26 69.54
C LYS A 207 17.83 83.71 71.00
N ALA A 208 17.82 82.78 71.96
CA ALA A 208 17.83 83.09 73.39
C ALA A 208 19.22 83.56 73.90
N GLU A 209 20.32 83.06 73.33
CA GLU A 209 21.68 83.52 73.69
C GLU A 209 22.06 84.87 73.06
N ALA A 210 21.57 85.18 71.85
CA ALA A 210 21.79 86.49 71.22
C ALA A 210 21.04 87.65 71.91
N ALA A 211 19.94 87.36 72.63
CA ALA A 211 19.18 88.34 73.40
C ALA A 211 19.76 88.60 74.81
N LYS A 212 20.54 87.66 75.37
CA LYS A 212 21.27 87.85 76.64
C LYS A 212 22.58 88.62 76.46
N ALA A 213 23.29 88.43 75.35
CA ALA A 213 24.56 89.12 75.07
C ALA A 213 24.43 90.65 74.81
N ALA A 214 23.24 91.13 74.42
CA ALA A 214 23.00 92.57 74.23
C ALA A 214 22.55 93.30 75.51
N ALA A 215 22.17 92.58 76.58
CA ALA A 215 21.69 93.16 77.84
C ALA A 215 22.79 93.23 78.93
N GLU A 216 23.85 92.45 78.85
CA GLU A 216 24.97 92.48 79.82
C GLU A 216 26.06 93.51 79.50
N ALA A 217 26.26 93.89 78.22
CA ALA A 217 27.19 94.96 77.84
C ALA A 217 26.76 96.38 78.31
N ALA A 218 25.53 96.53 78.81
CA ALA A 218 25.01 97.77 79.38
C ALA A 218 25.14 97.87 80.91
N LYS A 219 25.55 96.80 81.62
CA LYS A 219 25.70 96.82 83.09
C LYS A 219 27.13 96.70 83.61
N GLU A 220 28.09 96.33 82.77
CA GLU A 220 29.52 96.32 83.14
C GLU A 220 30.30 97.56 82.68
N ALA A 221 29.60 98.64 82.32
CA ALA A 221 30.16 100.01 82.39
C ALA A 221 30.09 100.60 83.82
N GLU A 222 29.44 99.92 84.76
CA GLU A 222 29.39 100.37 86.16
C GLU A 222 30.41 99.65 87.05
N GLN A 223 30.93 98.48 86.68
CA GLN A 223 31.81 97.73 87.59
C GLN A 223 33.03 97.12 86.88
N ALA A 224 33.78 98.02 86.25
CA ALA A 224 35.24 98.08 86.43
C ALA A 224 35.61 98.31 87.92
N LYS A 225 35.16 97.37 88.76
CA LYS A 225 35.56 97.16 90.14
C LYS A 225 35.52 95.65 90.35
N GLN A 226 36.68 95.04 90.05
CA GLN A 226 37.10 93.65 90.32
C GLN A 226 37.26 92.84 89.03
N LYS A 227 38.34 93.04 88.25
CA LYS A 227 39.62 92.34 88.41
C LYS A 227 39.46 90.85 88.78
N ALA A 228 39.87 89.98 87.86
CA ALA A 228 41.00 89.05 88.03
C ALA A 228 40.69 87.66 87.44
N ALA A 229 41.77 87.07 86.91
CA ALA A 229 41.92 85.65 86.60
C ALA A 229 41.14 85.17 85.37
N ALA A 230 41.74 85.23 84.18
CA ALA A 230 42.79 84.29 83.74
C ALA A 230 42.22 82.88 83.56
N GLU A 231 42.25 82.41 82.33
CA GLU A 231 43.19 81.37 81.90
C GLU A 231 42.46 80.04 81.88
N ALA A 232 42.39 79.39 80.73
CA ALA A 232 43.34 78.33 80.36
C ALA A 232 42.45 77.09 80.13
N ALA A 233 42.66 76.21 79.19
CA ALA A 233 43.68 75.98 78.19
C ALA A 233 43.14 74.69 77.51
N LYS A 234 43.15 74.55 76.17
CA LYS A 234 44.28 73.95 75.43
C LYS A 234 44.38 72.45 75.80
N GLN A 235 44.35 71.43 74.96
CA GLN A 235 44.81 71.15 73.59
C GLN A 235 44.51 69.62 73.39
N LYS A 236 44.08 69.06 72.24
CA LYS A 236 44.68 68.94 70.88
C LYS A 236 45.60 67.70 70.72
N ALA A 237 45.36 66.93 69.63
CA ALA A 237 46.35 66.25 68.75
C ALA A 237 47.06 64.96 69.24
N ASP A 238 47.49 63.95 68.44
CA ASP A 238 47.57 63.69 66.99
C ASP A 238 48.06 62.22 66.72
N ALA A 239 47.74 61.67 65.51
CA ALA A 239 48.48 60.78 64.54
C ALA A 239 49.33 59.53 65.01
N ASP A 240 49.76 58.50 64.24
CA ASP A 240 49.82 58.09 62.80
C ASP A 240 50.31 56.59 62.66
N ALA A 241 50.05 55.94 61.50
CA ALA A 241 50.83 54.90 60.74
C ALA A 241 51.19 53.42 61.18
N ALA A 242 50.65 52.46 60.38
CA ALA A 242 51.33 51.51 59.44
C ALA A 242 51.84 50.05 59.76
N LYS A 243 51.67 49.16 58.73
CA LYS A 243 52.38 47.88 58.32
C LYS A 243 51.95 46.55 59.02
N LYS A 244 52.12 45.30 58.53
CA LYS A 244 52.34 44.50 57.27
C LYS A 244 52.60 43.03 57.73
N ALA A 245 52.08 41.93 57.13
CA ALA A 245 52.67 40.56 57.26
C ALA A 245 52.07 39.47 56.31
N GLU A 246 52.91 38.52 55.90
CA GLU A 246 52.76 37.38 54.95
C GLU A 246 52.56 35.99 55.61
N ALA A 247 52.19 34.95 54.81
CA ALA A 247 52.78 33.57 54.69
C ALA A 247 51.72 32.54 54.19
N ALA A 248 51.80 31.83 53.04
CA ALA A 248 52.71 30.74 52.59
C ALA A 248 52.55 29.42 53.41
N ALA A 249 52.53 28.16 52.94
CA ALA A 249 52.68 27.40 51.69
C ALA A 249 52.24 25.92 52.03
N ALA A 250 52.05 24.93 51.16
CA ALA A 250 53.02 24.26 50.28
C ALA A 250 52.29 23.14 49.49
N ALA A 251 52.40 23.05 48.15
CA ALA A 251 53.40 22.31 47.36
C ALA A 251 53.15 20.78 47.36
N LYS A 252 53.31 19.98 46.29
CA LYS A 252 54.08 20.09 45.03
C LYS A 252 53.71 18.84 44.20
N LYS A 253 53.81 18.84 42.85
CA LYS A 253 54.78 18.05 42.03
C LYS A 253 54.01 17.55 40.79
N ALA A 254 54.46 17.53 39.54
CA ALA A 254 55.66 17.91 38.78
C ALA A 254 55.17 18.02 37.30
N ALA A 255 55.63 18.97 36.47
CA ALA A 255 56.68 18.81 35.45
C ALA A 255 56.49 17.52 34.59
N ASP A 256 56.45 17.52 33.27
CA ASP A 256 57.29 18.26 32.33
C ASP A 256 56.77 18.10 30.89
N ASP A 257 57.29 18.95 30.00
CA ASP A 257 57.58 18.70 28.58
C ASP A 257 56.48 18.47 27.50
N LYS A 258 56.32 19.54 26.69
CA LYS A 258 56.85 19.60 25.31
C LYS A 258 56.18 18.75 24.19
N LYS A 259 55.30 19.46 23.46
CA LYS A 259 55.35 19.70 22.00
C LYS A 259 54.75 18.64 21.05
N LYS A 260 53.79 19.13 20.25
CA LYS A 260 53.74 19.15 18.76
C LYS A 260 52.64 18.32 18.08
N ALA A 261 51.84 19.05 17.27
CA ALA A 261 51.18 18.67 16.01
C ALA A 261 50.14 17.54 16.03
N ALA A 262 49.16 17.45 15.14
CA ALA A 262 48.43 18.35 14.25
C ALA A 262 47.24 17.52 13.73
N ALA A 263 46.22 18.22 13.25
CA ALA A 263 45.20 17.78 12.29
C ALA A 263 43.89 17.10 12.79
N GLU A 264 42.80 17.62 12.18
CA GLU A 264 41.47 17.05 11.92
C GLU A 264 40.50 16.92 13.13
N ALA A 265 39.55 17.84 13.33
CA ALA A 265 38.28 18.07 12.61
C ALA A 265 37.10 17.22 13.14
N ALA A 266 36.21 17.84 13.92
CA ALA A 266 34.78 18.02 13.58
C ALA A 266 33.86 18.30 14.80
N LYS A 267 32.96 19.28 14.57
CA LYS A 267 31.61 19.53 15.14
C LYS A 267 31.43 20.32 16.44
N GLN A 268 30.70 21.44 16.26
CA GLN A 268 29.44 21.92 16.90
C GLN A 268 29.48 23.48 16.95
N GLU A 269 28.45 24.31 16.67
CA GLU A 269 26.98 24.26 16.80
C GLU A 269 26.26 25.39 16.00
N ASN A 270 24.91 25.36 16.03
CA ASN A 270 23.92 26.46 16.04
C ASN A 270 23.46 27.06 14.70
N ALA A 271 22.20 27.44 14.48
CA ALA A 271 20.92 27.26 15.16
C ALA A 271 19.82 27.63 14.13
N VAL A 272 18.63 27.10 14.36
CA VAL A 272 17.38 27.27 13.60
C VAL A 272 16.84 28.70 13.63
N ASP A 273 16.45 29.24 12.48
CA ASP A 273 15.30 30.16 12.34
C ASP A 273 14.93 30.31 10.85
N ASP A 274 14.12 29.37 10.37
CA ASP A 274 13.23 29.59 9.24
C ASP A 274 11.91 28.98 9.71
N LEU A 275 10.81 29.75 9.64
CA LEU A 275 9.51 29.30 9.16
C LEU A 275 8.36 30.22 9.64
N LEU A 276 7.89 30.99 8.65
CA LEU A 276 6.52 31.51 8.46
C LEU A 276 6.15 32.88 9.05
N GLY A 277 6.16 33.88 8.16
CA GLY A 277 4.93 34.65 7.93
C GLY A 277 5.12 36.13 7.60
N GLY A 278 4.82 36.51 6.35
CA GLY A 278 4.64 37.91 5.95
C GLY A 278 5.01 38.17 4.49
N LEU A 279 4.35 37.55 3.52
CA LEU A 279 3.28 38.17 2.73
C LEU A 279 3.58 39.55 2.12
N ALA A 280 3.44 39.57 0.79
CA ALA A 280 3.11 40.71 -0.07
C ALA A 280 4.19 41.79 -0.21
N SER A 281 4.75 42.01 -1.39
CA SER A 281 3.96 42.55 -2.53
C SER A 281 4.78 42.53 -3.83
N SER A 282 4.04 42.50 -4.95
CA SER A 282 4.45 43.02 -6.27
C SER A 282 5.32 42.06 -7.11
N LYS A 283 5.00 41.73 -8.37
CA LYS A 283 4.01 42.27 -9.31
C LYS A 283 3.94 41.32 -10.52
N ASN A 284 2.73 41.22 -11.06
CA ASN A 284 2.34 40.40 -12.20
C ASN A 284 2.68 41.07 -13.56
N ALA A 285 2.74 40.23 -14.62
CA ALA A 285 2.38 40.48 -16.04
C ALA A 285 3.54 40.52 -17.11
N PRO A 286 3.25 40.27 -18.42
CA PRO A 286 3.22 38.92 -19.04
C PRO A 286 3.81 38.83 -20.48
N LYS A 287 3.61 37.67 -21.13
CA LYS A 287 3.73 37.30 -22.58
C LYS A 287 5.09 36.78 -23.08
N SER A 288 5.11 35.54 -23.57
CA SER A 288 4.92 35.20 -25.00
C SER A 288 5.48 33.81 -25.34
N GLY A 289 4.69 33.01 -26.05
CA GLY A 289 5.17 32.23 -27.20
C GLY A 289 5.88 30.88 -26.96
N GLY A 290 5.16 29.81 -27.28
CA GLY A 290 5.65 28.82 -28.26
C GLY A 290 6.49 27.64 -27.76
N GLY A 291 5.89 26.45 -27.81
CA GLY A 291 6.51 25.27 -28.43
C GLY A 291 7.52 24.45 -27.63
N ALA A 292 7.13 23.18 -27.40
CA ALA A 292 7.91 22.04 -26.91
C ALA A 292 8.16 21.97 -25.39
N PRO A 293 8.21 20.75 -24.84
CA PRO A 293 9.52 20.09 -24.85
C PRO A 293 9.49 18.63 -25.32
N ALA A 294 10.62 18.27 -25.91
CA ALA A 294 11.09 16.89 -26.00
C ALA A 294 11.13 16.26 -24.59
N GLY A 295 10.60 15.06 -24.48
CA GLY A 295 10.80 14.16 -23.35
C GLY A 295 11.50 12.89 -23.83
N THR A 296 12.82 12.99 -24.06
CA THR A 296 13.69 11.82 -24.17
C THR A 296 13.82 11.22 -22.78
N GLY A 297 13.13 10.10 -22.54
CA GLY A 297 13.24 9.27 -21.34
C GLY A 297 13.67 7.86 -21.71
N ASN A 298 14.88 7.50 -21.31
CA ASN A 298 15.54 6.22 -21.48
C ASN A 298 14.64 4.98 -21.27
N ASN A 299 14.45 4.18 -22.31
CA ASN A 299 14.34 2.72 -22.17
C ASN A 299 15.19 2.04 -23.25
N LYS A 300 16.40 1.65 -22.84
CA LYS A 300 17.34 0.84 -23.61
C LYS A 300 16.83 -0.60 -23.64
N LYS A 301 15.88 -0.86 -24.54
CA LYS A 301 15.58 -2.20 -25.06
C LYS A 301 15.08 -2.01 -26.48
N SER A 302 15.94 -2.27 -27.44
CA SER A 302 15.59 -2.27 -28.86
C SER A 302 14.42 -3.23 -29.06
N GLY A 303 13.22 -2.69 -29.23
CA GLY A 303 12.01 -3.46 -29.46
C GLY A 303 10.90 -2.52 -29.92
N ALA A 304 10.30 -2.82 -31.09
CA ALA A 304 9.13 -2.21 -31.72
C ALA A 304 8.98 -0.67 -31.62
N SER A 305 8.83 0.02 -32.75
CA SER A 305 8.46 1.44 -32.76
C SER A 305 7.17 1.66 -31.95
N GLY A 306 7.11 2.73 -31.14
CA GLY A 306 5.93 3.01 -30.29
C GLY A 306 4.61 3.03 -31.07
N ALA A 307 4.64 3.52 -32.31
CA ALA A 307 3.49 3.48 -33.23
C ALA A 307 3.01 2.06 -33.56
N ALA A 308 3.90 1.08 -33.67
CA ALA A 308 3.53 -0.32 -33.91
C ALA A 308 2.86 -0.95 -32.69
N LEU A 309 3.31 -0.58 -31.48
CA LEU A 309 2.70 -1.00 -30.22
C LEU A 309 1.29 -0.41 -30.07
N ASP A 310 1.14 0.90 -30.31
CA ASP A 310 -0.16 1.58 -30.22
C ASP A 310 -1.16 1.07 -31.26
N SER A 311 -0.70 0.87 -32.50
CA SER A 311 -1.52 0.31 -33.58
C SER A 311 -2.02 -1.09 -33.22
N TYR A 312 -1.13 -1.97 -32.73
CA TYR A 312 -1.52 -3.32 -32.35
C TYR A 312 -2.45 -3.31 -31.12
N GLY A 313 -2.16 -2.49 -30.11
CA GLY A 313 -3.05 -2.31 -28.96
C GLY A 313 -4.44 -1.77 -29.34
N GLY A 314 -4.52 -0.94 -30.38
CA GLY A 314 -5.78 -0.52 -31.00
C GLY A 314 -6.54 -1.69 -31.64
N GLN A 315 -5.84 -2.55 -32.39
CA GLN A 315 -6.43 -3.75 -33.00
C GLN A 315 -6.96 -4.73 -31.94
N VAL A 316 -6.20 -4.96 -30.87
CA VAL A 316 -6.65 -5.81 -29.75
C VAL A 316 -7.91 -5.24 -29.11
N ARG A 317 -7.94 -3.94 -28.81
CA ARG A 317 -9.13 -3.28 -28.25
C ARG A 317 -10.33 -3.39 -29.18
N SER A 318 -10.14 -3.14 -30.47
CA SER A 318 -11.20 -3.26 -31.48
C SER A 318 -11.73 -4.70 -31.59
N ALA A 319 -10.86 -5.70 -31.52
CA ALA A 319 -11.28 -7.10 -31.56
C ALA A 319 -12.16 -7.46 -30.36
N ILE A 320 -11.80 -6.99 -29.16
CA ILE A 320 -12.59 -7.20 -27.94
C ILE A 320 -13.91 -6.43 -28.00
N GLN A 321 -13.88 -5.16 -28.43
CA GLN A 321 -15.08 -4.34 -28.60
C GLN A 321 -16.07 -4.94 -29.60
N SER A 322 -15.60 -5.60 -30.67
CA SER A 322 -16.46 -6.26 -31.66
C SER A 322 -17.33 -7.38 -31.10
N LYS A 323 -16.95 -7.95 -29.94
CA LYS A 323 -17.68 -9.00 -29.23
C LYS A 323 -18.46 -8.48 -28.03
N PHE A 324 -18.40 -7.17 -27.79
CA PHE A 324 -19.05 -6.51 -26.67
C PHE A 324 -20.34 -5.82 -27.14
N TYR A 325 -21.45 -6.56 -27.19
CA TYR A 325 -22.73 -6.06 -27.71
C TYR A 325 -23.46 -5.12 -26.73
N ASP A 326 -23.25 -5.28 -25.43
CA ASP A 326 -23.94 -4.51 -24.37
C ASP A 326 -23.20 -3.22 -23.98
N TRP A 327 -22.37 -2.66 -24.87
CA TRP A 327 -21.49 -1.51 -24.57
C TRP A 327 -22.24 -0.28 -24.04
N GLN A 328 -23.49 -0.10 -24.46
CA GLN A 328 -24.35 1.01 -24.03
C GLN A 328 -24.62 1.02 -22.52
N LEU A 329 -24.67 -0.16 -21.88
CA LEU A 329 -24.91 -0.28 -20.44
C LEU A 329 -23.71 0.19 -19.59
N TYR A 330 -22.54 0.31 -20.21
CA TYR A 330 -21.27 0.59 -19.54
C TYR A 330 -20.61 1.89 -20.01
N LYS A 331 -21.36 2.78 -20.68
CA LYS A 331 -20.87 4.10 -21.08
C LYS A 331 -20.25 4.86 -19.91
N GLY A 332 -19.06 5.42 -20.12
CA GLY A 332 -18.32 6.18 -19.11
C GLY A 332 -17.59 5.34 -18.07
N ARG A 333 -17.74 4.01 -18.06
CA ARG A 333 -16.99 3.10 -17.19
C ARG A 333 -15.70 2.64 -17.87
N THR A 334 -14.74 2.22 -17.05
CA THR A 334 -13.44 1.71 -17.51
C THR A 334 -13.08 0.43 -16.77
N CYS A 335 -12.43 -0.49 -17.46
CA CYS A 335 -11.84 -1.69 -16.88
C CYS A 335 -10.42 -1.87 -17.39
N THR A 336 -9.46 -2.06 -16.50
CA THR A 336 -8.09 -2.45 -16.84
C THR A 336 -7.99 -3.97 -16.79
N LEU A 337 -7.72 -4.58 -17.93
CA LEU A 337 -7.56 -6.02 -18.09
C LEU A 337 -6.09 -6.34 -18.34
N ARG A 338 -5.56 -7.37 -17.69
CA ARG A 338 -4.27 -7.95 -18.06
C ARG A 338 -4.50 -9.17 -18.95
N ILE A 339 -4.00 -9.11 -20.17
CA ILE A 339 -4.14 -10.18 -21.16
C ILE A 339 -2.81 -10.91 -21.33
N LYS A 340 -2.87 -12.24 -21.46
CA LYS A 340 -1.75 -13.05 -21.90
C LYS A 340 -2.04 -13.60 -23.28
N LEU A 341 -1.17 -13.28 -24.22
CA LEU A 341 -1.29 -13.71 -25.61
C LEU A 341 -0.22 -14.74 -25.95
N ALA A 342 -0.57 -15.67 -26.83
CA ALA A 342 0.35 -16.53 -27.53
C ALA A 342 0.95 -15.82 -28.77
N PRO A 343 2.07 -16.31 -29.32
CA PRO A 343 2.74 -15.70 -30.49
C PRO A 343 1.89 -15.65 -31.77
N ASP A 344 0.82 -16.43 -31.83
CA ASP A 344 -0.16 -16.47 -32.92
C ASP A 344 -1.32 -15.47 -32.73
N GLY A 345 -1.36 -14.77 -31.60
CA GLY A 345 -2.45 -13.86 -31.23
C GLY A 345 -3.56 -14.53 -30.40
N LEU A 346 -3.48 -15.83 -30.08
CA LEU A 346 -4.48 -16.49 -29.26
C LEU A 346 -4.44 -15.98 -27.82
N LEU A 347 -5.61 -15.65 -27.25
CA LEU A 347 -5.73 -15.27 -25.86
C LEU A 347 -5.57 -16.52 -24.97
N ILE A 348 -4.48 -16.56 -24.19
CA ILE A 348 -4.19 -17.63 -23.23
C ILE A 348 -4.97 -17.39 -21.93
N ASP A 349 -4.92 -16.16 -21.43
CA ASP A 349 -5.48 -15.79 -20.13
C ASP A 349 -5.90 -14.32 -20.13
N VAL A 350 -6.90 -14.00 -19.31
CA VAL A 350 -7.35 -12.62 -19.11
C VAL A 350 -7.82 -12.45 -17.67
N THR A 351 -7.25 -11.45 -17.00
CA THR A 351 -7.58 -11.12 -15.61
C THR A 351 -7.94 -9.63 -15.50
N ALA A 352 -8.84 -9.31 -14.57
CA ALA A 352 -9.16 -7.92 -14.28
C ALA A 352 -8.20 -7.38 -13.21
N GLU A 353 -7.58 -6.23 -13.46
CA GLU A 353 -6.67 -5.57 -12.52
C GLU A 353 -7.35 -4.43 -11.75
N GLY A 354 -8.35 -3.78 -12.35
CA GLY A 354 -9.08 -2.70 -11.72
C GLY A 354 -10.17 -2.09 -12.60
N GLY A 355 -11.08 -1.33 -12.00
CA GLY A 355 -12.20 -0.67 -12.67
C GLY A 355 -13.56 -1.19 -12.22
N ASP A 356 -14.59 -0.98 -13.05
CA ASP A 356 -15.96 -1.43 -12.75
C ASP A 356 -16.07 -2.96 -12.87
N PRO A 357 -16.47 -3.68 -11.80
CA PRO A 357 -16.46 -5.14 -11.80
C PRO A 357 -17.44 -5.76 -12.80
N ALA A 358 -18.58 -5.12 -13.04
CA ALA A 358 -19.56 -5.59 -14.01
C ALA A 358 -19.05 -5.44 -15.45
N LEU A 359 -18.42 -4.29 -15.77
CA LEU A 359 -17.73 -4.09 -17.05
C LEU A 359 -16.57 -5.08 -17.21
N CYS A 360 -15.76 -5.29 -16.17
CA CYS A 360 -14.62 -6.19 -16.24
C CYS A 360 -15.03 -7.64 -16.51
N GLN A 361 -16.09 -8.14 -15.88
CA GLN A 361 -16.60 -9.49 -16.16
C GLN A 361 -17.13 -9.61 -17.59
N ALA A 362 -17.89 -8.62 -18.06
CA ALA A 362 -18.38 -8.60 -19.44
C ALA A 362 -17.22 -8.51 -20.44
N ALA A 363 -16.19 -7.72 -20.13
CA ALA A 363 -15.03 -7.52 -20.99
C ALA A 363 -14.13 -8.77 -21.03
N ILE A 364 -14.00 -9.51 -19.93
CA ILE A 364 -13.37 -10.83 -19.90
C ILE A 364 -14.11 -11.82 -20.82
N ALA A 365 -15.44 -11.85 -20.76
CA ALA A 365 -16.24 -12.72 -21.61
C ALA A 365 -16.10 -12.36 -23.10
N ALA A 366 -16.15 -11.07 -23.43
CA ALA A 366 -15.93 -10.58 -24.78
C ALA A 366 -14.51 -10.88 -25.28
N ALA A 367 -13.49 -10.70 -24.43
CA ALA A 367 -12.09 -10.99 -24.78
C ALA A 367 -11.87 -12.47 -25.12
N LYS A 368 -12.51 -13.40 -24.37
CA LYS A 368 -12.45 -14.84 -24.66
C LYS A 368 -13.08 -15.23 -25.99
N GLN A 369 -14.01 -14.44 -26.51
CA GLN A 369 -14.66 -14.65 -27.81
C GLN A 369 -14.00 -13.85 -28.94
N ALA A 370 -13.13 -12.90 -28.59
CA ALA A 370 -12.48 -12.02 -29.54
C ALA A 370 -11.37 -12.78 -30.28
N LYS A 371 -11.27 -12.52 -31.59
CA LYS A 371 -10.21 -13.07 -32.43
C LYS A 371 -9.14 -12.00 -32.60
N ILE A 372 -8.15 -12.03 -31.74
CA ILE A 372 -7.07 -11.03 -31.74
C ILE A 372 -6.10 -11.37 -32.89
N PRO A 373 -5.73 -10.40 -33.75
CA PRO A 373 -4.81 -10.64 -34.85
C PRO A 373 -3.43 -11.04 -34.34
N LYS A 374 -2.66 -11.76 -35.16
CA LYS A 374 -1.29 -12.13 -34.83
C LYS A 374 -0.41 -10.88 -34.68
N PRO A 375 0.45 -10.80 -33.64
CA PRO A 375 1.42 -9.71 -33.50
C PRO A 375 2.28 -9.55 -34.78
N PRO A 376 2.48 -8.32 -35.28
CA PRO A 376 3.20 -8.06 -36.53
C PRO A 376 4.72 -8.30 -36.43
N SER A 377 5.28 -8.29 -35.22
CA SER A 377 6.69 -8.62 -34.97
C SER A 377 6.89 -9.25 -33.59
N THR A 378 8.02 -9.94 -33.41
CA THR A 378 8.40 -10.56 -32.13
C THR A 378 8.51 -9.52 -31.01
N ASP A 379 8.97 -8.31 -31.32
CA ASP A 379 9.09 -7.24 -30.32
C ASP A 379 7.72 -6.75 -29.83
N VAL A 380 6.73 -6.66 -30.74
CA VAL A 380 5.35 -6.33 -30.37
C VAL A 380 4.75 -7.46 -29.55
N TYR A 381 5.02 -8.72 -29.91
CA TYR A 381 4.61 -9.85 -29.09
C TYR A 381 5.21 -9.80 -27.67
N GLU A 382 6.51 -9.53 -27.53
CA GLU A 382 7.18 -9.43 -26.22
C GLU A 382 6.60 -8.32 -25.35
N ALA A 383 6.14 -7.22 -25.96
CA ALA A 383 5.44 -6.16 -25.26
C ALA A 383 4.00 -6.54 -24.86
N PHE A 384 3.29 -7.33 -25.67
CA PHE A 384 1.88 -7.69 -25.46
C PHE A 384 1.62 -9.09 -24.87
N LYS A 385 2.66 -9.90 -24.64
CA LYS A 385 2.53 -11.25 -24.06
C LYS A 385 1.93 -11.26 -22.66
N ASN A 386 2.05 -10.15 -21.93
CA ASN A 386 1.48 -9.95 -20.60
C ASN A 386 1.27 -8.45 -20.33
N ALA A 387 0.46 -7.81 -21.18
CA ALA A 387 0.24 -6.37 -21.12
C ALA A 387 -1.10 -6.02 -20.42
N PRO A 388 -1.13 -4.91 -19.65
CA PRO A 388 -2.37 -4.29 -19.23
C PRO A 388 -3.00 -3.53 -20.40
N ILE A 389 -4.31 -3.69 -20.59
CA ILE A 389 -5.13 -3.03 -21.59
C ILE A 389 -6.31 -2.37 -20.90
N ASP A 390 -6.39 -1.05 -21.07
CA ASP A 390 -7.56 -0.28 -20.64
C ASP A 390 -8.68 -0.43 -21.65
N PHE A 391 -9.74 -1.10 -21.20
CA PHE A 391 -10.98 -1.28 -21.93
C PHE A 391 -11.99 -0.20 -21.53
N LYS A 392 -12.30 0.66 -22.50
CA LYS A 392 -13.36 1.67 -22.40
C LYS A 392 -14.34 1.43 -23.56
N PRO A 393 -15.54 0.89 -23.31
CA PRO A 393 -16.56 0.78 -24.35
C PRO A 393 -16.94 2.18 -24.82
N GLN A 394 -16.98 2.38 -26.14
CA GLN A 394 -17.34 3.65 -26.78
C GLN A 394 -18.54 3.50 -27.69
#